data_AF-A0AAW0CMD8-F1
#
_entry.id   AF-A0AAW0CMD8-F1
#
_cell.length_a   1.000
_cell.length_b   1.000
_cell.length_c   1.000
_cell.angle_alpha   90.00
_cell.angle_beta   90.00
_cell.angle_gamma   90.00
#
_symmetry.space_group_name_H-M   'P 1'
#
loop_
_entity.id
_entity.type
_entity.pdbx_description
1 polymer ?
#
loop_
_entity_poly.entity_id
_entity_poly.type
_entity_poly.pdbx_seq_one_letter_code
_entity_poly.pdbx_strand_id
1 'polypeptide(L)'
;MRFPFPSRARLKYKKGAAAFADTSSDVLRTSLNALKESAEGFPPLKGAVGGVIAVWDVAERAKHSKAEALRIARRTQTILGEIAGAVPDPTTIDPPILDSILRFTDLVYEIRRDIEVVVKAKRLTRLTHLNRHERMLTDMRDRLEIAYNDFGVACTLRTAMAHHCTSRNISSIQAKVNGISSVLVSGISHLST
;
A
#
# COMPACT_ATOMS: atom_id res chain seq x y z
N MET A 1 -13.33 -69.99 -1.41
CA MET A 1 -13.44 -68.75 -0.60
C MET A 1 -13.19 -67.55 -1.49
N ARG A 2 -14.23 -66.77 -1.83
CA ARG A 2 -14.14 -65.53 -2.63
C ARG A 2 -14.54 -64.37 -1.72
N PHE A 3 -13.63 -63.43 -1.48
CA PHE A 3 -13.94 -62.19 -0.77
C PHE A 3 -14.49 -61.15 -1.76
N PRO A 4 -15.59 -60.46 -1.44
CA PRO A 4 -16.06 -59.33 -2.23
C PRO A 4 -15.27 -58.07 -1.82
N PHE A 5 -14.64 -57.40 -2.79
CA PHE A 5 -14.09 -56.07 -2.58
C PHE A 5 -15.24 -55.04 -2.61
N PRO A 6 -15.35 -54.13 -1.62
CA PRO A 6 -16.34 -53.06 -1.68
C PRO A 6 -15.89 -51.97 -2.66
N SER A 7 -16.82 -51.63 -3.55
CA SER A 7 -16.76 -50.51 -4.49
C SER A 7 -16.38 -49.20 -3.79
N ARG A 8 -15.25 -48.60 -4.19
CA ARG A 8 -14.84 -47.26 -3.75
C ARG A 8 -15.82 -46.23 -4.30
N ALA A 9 -16.74 -45.79 -3.45
CA ALA A 9 -17.56 -44.61 -3.68
C ALA A 9 -16.64 -43.40 -3.89
N ARG A 10 -16.62 -42.90 -5.12
CA ARG A 10 -15.86 -41.72 -5.54
C ARG A 10 -16.56 -40.49 -4.96
N LEU A 11 -16.12 -40.04 -3.79
CA LEU A 11 -16.55 -38.79 -3.16
C LEU A 11 -16.38 -37.63 -4.14
N LYS A 12 -17.50 -37.17 -4.72
CA LYS A 12 -17.58 -35.90 -5.43
C LYS A 12 -17.41 -34.78 -4.41
N TYR A 13 -16.19 -34.30 -4.24
CA TYR A 13 -15.94 -33.07 -3.50
C TYR A 13 -16.65 -31.92 -4.20
N LYS A 14 -17.75 -31.46 -3.59
CA LYS A 14 -18.56 -30.33 -4.04
C LYS A 14 -17.72 -29.05 -4.02
N LYS A 15 -17.57 -28.50 -5.23
CA LYS A 15 -17.43 -27.09 -5.61
C LYS A 15 -18.11 -26.13 -4.61
N GLY A 16 -17.38 -25.70 -3.57
CA GLY A 16 -17.86 -24.73 -2.57
C GLY A 16 -16.82 -23.67 -2.17
N ALA A 17 -15.53 -23.94 -2.37
CA ALA A 17 -14.45 -22.99 -2.04
C ALA A 17 -14.20 -21.91 -3.12
N ALA A 18 -14.76 -22.07 -4.33
CA ALA A 18 -14.54 -21.12 -5.42
C ALA A 18 -15.43 -19.88 -5.32
N ALA A 19 -16.65 -20.00 -4.77
CA ALA A 19 -17.61 -18.89 -4.73
C ALA A 19 -17.19 -17.76 -3.77
N PHE A 20 -16.60 -18.11 -2.61
CA PHE A 20 -16.14 -17.11 -1.64
C PHE A 20 -14.82 -16.44 -2.04
N ALA A 21 -13.98 -17.14 -2.81
CA ALA A 21 -12.75 -16.56 -3.35
C ALA A 21 -13.05 -15.56 -4.49
N ASP A 22 -14.08 -15.82 -5.30
CA ASP A 22 -14.55 -14.90 -6.35
C ASP A 22 -15.11 -13.60 -5.77
N THR A 23 -15.97 -13.67 -4.76
CA THR A 23 -16.57 -12.45 -4.17
C THR A 23 -15.53 -11.53 -3.55
N SER A 24 -14.50 -12.09 -2.90
CA SER A 24 -13.39 -11.29 -2.37
C SER A 24 -12.53 -10.68 -3.48
N SER A 25 -12.33 -11.38 -4.60
CA SER A 25 -11.56 -10.88 -5.75
C SER A 25 -12.26 -9.68 -6.39
N ASP A 26 -13.57 -9.79 -6.61
CA ASP A 26 -14.37 -8.75 -7.25
C ASP A 26 -14.47 -7.48 -6.41
N VAL A 27 -14.62 -7.62 -5.08
CA VAL A 27 -14.63 -6.47 -4.15
C VAL A 27 -13.27 -5.76 -4.14
N LEU A 28 -12.17 -6.52 -4.18
CA LEU A 28 -10.81 -5.97 -4.22
C LEU A 28 -10.55 -5.25 -5.54
N ARG A 29 -10.96 -5.84 -6.67
CA ARG A 29 -10.87 -5.20 -7.98
C ARG A 29 -11.72 -3.93 -8.07
N THR A 30 -12.92 -3.95 -7.50
CA THR A 30 -13.81 -2.78 -7.46
C THR A 30 -13.20 -1.64 -6.65
N SER A 31 -12.63 -1.94 -5.48
CA SER A 31 -11.98 -0.94 -4.63
C SER A 31 -10.68 -0.39 -5.25
N LEU A 32 -9.91 -1.20 -5.97
CA LEU A 32 -8.76 -0.72 -6.75
C LEU A 32 -9.19 0.22 -7.90
N ASN A 33 -10.28 -0.10 -8.60
CA ASN A 33 -10.81 0.78 -9.63
C ASN A 33 -11.32 2.08 -9.02
N ALA A 34 -12.09 2.03 -7.92
CA ALA A 34 -12.52 3.22 -7.21
C ALA A 34 -11.33 4.09 -6.77
N LEU A 35 -10.26 3.47 -6.27
CA LEU A 35 -9.04 4.19 -5.88
C LEU A 35 -8.31 4.81 -7.07
N LYS A 36 -8.30 4.14 -8.23
CA LYS A 36 -7.73 4.65 -9.48
C LYS A 36 -8.47 5.89 -9.98
N GLU A 37 -9.80 5.88 -9.90
CA GLU A 37 -10.64 7.03 -10.24
C GLU A 37 -10.47 8.17 -9.22
N SER A 38 -10.39 7.87 -7.92
CA SER A 38 -10.08 8.89 -6.91
C SER A 38 -8.69 9.50 -7.08
N ALA A 39 -7.76 8.79 -7.74
CA ALA A 39 -6.40 9.25 -8.01
C ALA A 39 -6.26 10.00 -9.35
N GLU A 40 -7.35 10.36 -10.05
CA GLU A 40 -7.27 11.06 -11.35
C GLU A 40 -6.47 12.36 -11.30
N GLY A 41 -6.56 13.11 -10.19
CA GLY A 41 -5.78 14.33 -9.96
C GLY A 41 -4.34 14.09 -9.50
N PHE A 42 -3.92 12.84 -9.34
CA PHE A 42 -2.60 12.49 -8.80
C PHE A 42 -1.92 11.37 -9.62
N PRO A 43 -1.28 11.74 -10.75
CA PRO A 43 -0.73 10.78 -11.72
C PRO A 43 0.20 9.70 -11.14
N PRO A 44 1.10 9.98 -10.18
CA PRO A 44 1.94 8.95 -9.56
C PRO A 44 1.13 7.84 -8.89
N LEU A 45 0.12 8.21 -8.09
CA LEU A 45 -0.74 7.24 -7.41
C LEU A 45 -1.62 6.48 -8.40
N LYS A 46 -2.15 7.14 -9.43
CA LYS A 46 -2.90 6.48 -10.51
C LYS A 46 -2.04 5.41 -11.21
N GLY A 47 -0.77 5.71 -11.45
CA GLY A 47 0.21 4.76 -11.99
C GLY A 47 0.41 3.55 -11.08
N ALA A 48 0.64 3.80 -9.78
CA ALA A 48 0.81 2.74 -8.80
C ALA A 48 -0.43 1.82 -8.70
N VAL A 49 -1.63 2.40 -8.61
CA VAL A 49 -2.90 1.65 -8.57
C VAL A 49 -3.09 0.84 -9.86
N GLY A 50 -2.82 1.44 -11.02
CA GLY A 50 -2.86 0.73 -12.31
C GLY A 50 -1.87 -0.42 -12.37
N GLY A 51 -0.67 -0.25 -11.80
CA GLY A 51 0.32 -1.30 -11.65
C GLY A 51 -0.19 -2.47 -10.80
N VAL A 52 -0.87 -2.19 -9.68
CA VAL A 52 -1.44 -3.23 -8.82
C VAL A 52 -2.55 -4.01 -9.50
N ILE A 53 -3.44 -3.32 -10.22
CA ILE A 53 -4.48 -3.98 -11.03
C ILE A 53 -3.83 -4.91 -12.05
N ALA A 54 -2.75 -4.47 -12.71
CA ALA A 54 -2.03 -5.30 -13.65
C ALA A 54 -1.35 -6.51 -12.98
N VAL A 55 -0.74 -6.32 -11.80
CA VAL A 55 -0.19 -7.42 -10.98
C VAL A 55 -1.28 -8.42 -10.62
N TRP A 56 -2.46 -7.94 -10.20
CA TRP A 56 -3.63 -8.77 -9.89
C TRP A 56 -4.08 -9.60 -11.09
N ASP A 57 -4.24 -8.98 -12.25
CA ASP A 57 -4.67 -9.64 -13.49
C ASP A 57 -3.66 -10.72 -13.94
N VAL A 58 -2.36 -10.48 -13.76
CA VAL A 58 -1.32 -11.47 -14.06
C VAL A 58 -1.33 -12.59 -13.00
N ALA A 59 -1.52 -12.25 -11.72
CA ALA A 59 -1.60 -13.20 -10.62
C ALA A 59 -2.78 -14.19 -10.77
N GLU A 60 -3.95 -13.72 -11.20
CA GLU A 60 -5.11 -14.59 -11.46
C GLU A 60 -4.85 -15.62 -12.55
N ARG A 61 -4.01 -15.27 -13.54
CA ARG A 61 -3.61 -16.16 -14.63
C ARG A 61 -2.53 -17.16 -14.22
N ALA A 62 -1.83 -16.95 -13.10
CA ALA A 62 -0.79 -17.84 -12.61
C ALA A 62 -1.39 -19.09 -11.96
N LYS A 63 -1.19 -20.29 -12.55
CA LYS A 63 -1.80 -21.54 -12.04
C LYS A 63 -1.13 -22.12 -10.79
N HIS A 64 0.16 -21.85 -10.56
CA HIS A 64 0.96 -22.50 -9.50
C HIS A 64 1.37 -21.54 -8.37
N SER A 65 1.52 -20.25 -8.68
CA SER A 65 1.86 -19.20 -7.72
C SER A 65 0.70 -18.25 -7.42
N LYS A 66 -0.55 -18.65 -7.73
CA LYS A 66 -1.75 -17.81 -7.59
C LYS A 66 -1.87 -17.22 -6.19
N ALA A 67 -1.74 -18.06 -5.16
CA ALA A 67 -1.96 -17.65 -3.78
C ALA A 67 -0.97 -16.57 -3.34
N GLU A 68 0.31 -16.75 -3.65
CA GLU A 68 1.37 -15.81 -3.26
C GLU A 68 1.30 -14.51 -4.07
N ALA A 69 1.04 -14.60 -5.37
CA ALA A 69 0.86 -13.42 -6.22
C ALA A 69 -0.39 -12.60 -5.83
N LEU A 70 -1.49 -13.25 -5.47
CA LEU A 70 -2.67 -12.58 -4.91
C LEU A 70 -2.42 -12.00 -3.51
N ARG A 71 -1.51 -12.58 -2.73
CA ARG A 71 -1.12 -12.04 -1.42
C ARG A 71 -0.36 -10.72 -1.59
N ILE A 72 0.58 -10.68 -2.53
CA ILE A 72 1.31 -9.45 -2.89
C ILE A 72 0.35 -8.39 -3.41
N ALA A 73 -0.56 -8.76 -4.33
CA ALA A 73 -1.53 -7.82 -4.88
C ALA A 73 -2.43 -7.20 -3.79
N ARG A 74 -2.92 -8.03 -2.85
CA ARG A 74 -3.67 -7.56 -1.68
C ARG A 74 -2.86 -6.63 -0.78
N ARG A 75 -1.61 -7.00 -0.48
CA ARG A 75 -0.76 -6.16 0.40
C ARG A 75 -0.47 -4.80 -0.24
N THR A 76 -0.19 -4.81 -1.55
CA THR A 76 0.05 -3.58 -2.31
C THR A 76 -1.17 -2.67 -2.33
N GLN A 77 -2.37 -3.25 -2.42
CA GLN A 77 -3.61 -2.50 -2.28
C GLN A 77 -3.76 -1.86 -0.89
N THR A 78 -3.49 -2.60 0.18
CA THR A 78 -3.54 -2.04 1.54
C THR A 78 -2.62 -0.83 1.66
N ILE A 79 -1.38 -0.95 1.19
CA ILE A 79 -0.40 0.12 1.19
C ILE A 79 -0.90 1.33 0.40
N LEU A 80 -1.48 1.11 -0.78
CA LEU A 80 -2.06 2.19 -1.58
C LEU A 80 -3.22 2.92 -0.87
N GLY A 81 -4.07 2.17 -0.16
CA GLY A 81 -5.13 2.77 0.67
C GLY A 81 -4.56 3.65 1.79
N GLU A 82 -3.50 3.18 2.44
CA GLU A 82 -2.79 3.93 3.49
C GLU A 82 -2.11 5.20 2.92
N ILE A 83 -1.46 5.10 1.76
CA ILE A 83 -0.86 6.25 1.06
C ILE A 83 -1.95 7.27 0.67
N ALA A 84 -3.05 6.82 0.08
CA ALA A 84 -4.14 7.70 -0.33
C ALA A 84 -4.79 8.43 0.87
N GLY A 85 -4.93 7.76 2.01
CA GLY A 85 -5.41 8.39 3.24
C GLY A 85 -4.43 9.40 3.84
N ALA A 86 -3.12 9.22 3.62
CA ALA A 86 -2.07 10.10 4.15
C ALA A 86 -1.77 11.33 3.27
N VAL A 87 -2.29 11.37 2.05
CA VAL A 87 -2.14 12.48 1.10
C VAL A 87 -3.47 13.21 0.94
N PRO A 88 -3.78 14.19 1.81
CA PRO A 88 -5.07 14.90 1.79
C PRO A 88 -5.20 15.88 0.62
N ASP A 89 -4.09 16.39 0.08
CA ASP A 89 -4.08 17.29 -1.07
C ASP A 89 -2.93 16.91 -2.02
N PRO A 90 -3.23 16.51 -3.27
CA PRO A 90 -2.22 16.13 -4.25
C PRO A 90 -1.38 17.30 -4.78
N THR A 91 -1.80 18.55 -4.53
CA THR A 91 -1.09 19.76 -4.99
C THR A 91 0.00 20.21 -4.03
N THR A 92 -0.04 19.77 -2.76
CA THR A 92 0.90 20.17 -1.70
C THR A 92 1.69 18.97 -1.16
N ILE A 93 2.17 18.11 -2.05
CA ILE A 93 2.96 16.95 -1.65
C ILE A 93 4.41 17.35 -1.48
N ASP A 94 4.96 17.07 -0.30
CA ASP A 94 6.36 17.31 -0.03
C ASP A 94 7.25 16.42 -0.92
N PRO A 95 8.37 16.95 -1.45
CA PRO A 95 9.24 16.20 -2.35
C PRO A 95 9.69 14.81 -1.86
N PRO A 96 10.01 14.60 -0.56
CA PRO A 96 10.38 13.26 -0.06
C PRO A 96 9.24 12.26 -0.15
N ILE A 97 8.00 12.69 0.11
CA ILE A 97 6.80 11.84 0.02
C ILE A 97 6.54 11.49 -1.45
N LEU A 98 6.69 12.46 -2.35
CA LEU A 98 6.56 12.22 -3.79
C LEU A 98 7.60 11.20 -4.30
N ASP A 99 8.86 11.32 -3.90
CA ASP A 99 9.93 10.38 -4.28
C ASP A 99 9.61 8.96 -3.79
N SER A 100 9.14 8.79 -2.56
CA SER A 100 8.70 7.49 -2.05
C SER A 100 7.55 6.88 -2.87
N ILE A 101 6.57 7.69 -3.28
CA ILE A 101 5.44 7.23 -4.11
C ILE A 101 5.92 6.81 -5.50
N LEU A 102 6.86 7.55 -6.09
CA LEU A 102 7.44 7.21 -7.39
C LEU A 102 8.23 5.89 -7.31
N ARG A 103 9.10 5.73 -6.30
CA ARG A 103 9.83 4.47 -6.08
C ARG A 103 8.90 3.27 -5.87
N PHE A 104 7.82 3.47 -5.12
CA PHE A 104 6.79 2.46 -4.94
C PHE A 104 6.14 2.09 -6.28
N THR A 105 5.81 3.09 -7.10
CA THR A 105 5.22 2.90 -8.43
C THR A 105 6.13 2.08 -9.34
N ASP A 106 7.41 2.43 -9.41
CA ASP A 106 8.41 1.71 -10.21
C ASP A 106 8.55 0.25 -9.77
N LEU A 107 8.58 0.03 -8.45
CA LEU A 107 8.67 -1.30 -7.87
C LEU A 107 7.44 -2.17 -8.20
N VAL A 108 6.23 -1.60 -8.22
CA VAL A 108 5.02 -2.31 -8.67
C VAL A 108 5.13 -2.70 -10.15
N TYR A 109 5.69 -1.85 -11.01
CA TYR A 109 5.92 -2.19 -12.41
C TYR A 109 6.99 -3.29 -12.60
N GLU A 110 8.05 -3.28 -11.80
CA GLU A 110 9.05 -4.35 -11.77
C GLU A 110 8.42 -5.68 -11.38
N ILE A 111 7.65 -5.71 -10.28
CA ILE A 111 6.91 -6.89 -9.82
C ILE A 111 6.02 -7.44 -10.93
N ARG A 112 5.24 -6.58 -11.59
CA ARG A 112 4.39 -6.98 -12.71
C ARG A 112 5.20 -7.67 -13.80
N ARG A 113 6.31 -7.06 -14.24
CA ARG A 113 7.17 -7.60 -15.31
C ARG A 113 7.67 -8.99 -14.96
N ASP A 114 8.09 -9.18 -13.73
CA ASP A 114 8.66 -10.45 -13.28
C ASP A 114 7.58 -11.54 -13.13
N ILE A 115 6.38 -11.21 -12.64
CA ILE A 115 5.25 -12.15 -12.62
C ILE A 115 4.84 -12.53 -14.05
N GLU A 116 4.86 -11.60 -15.01
CA GLU A 116 4.59 -11.93 -16.43
C GLU A 116 5.60 -12.94 -16.99
N VAL A 117 6.89 -12.81 -16.64
CA VAL A 117 7.92 -13.78 -17.02
C VAL A 117 7.61 -15.17 -16.44
N VAL A 118 7.20 -15.22 -15.17
CA VAL A 118 6.79 -16.47 -14.49
C VAL A 118 5.61 -17.12 -15.19
N VAL A 119 4.59 -16.34 -15.56
CA VAL A 119 3.37 -16.85 -16.23
C VAL A 119 3.68 -17.40 -17.63
N LYS A 120 4.62 -16.79 -18.36
CA LYS A 120 4.98 -17.19 -19.73
C LYS A 120 5.98 -18.38 -19.78
N ALA A 121 6.60 -18.77 -18.68
CA ALA A 121 7.60 -19.84 -18.65
C ALA A 121 7.02 -21.25 -18.94
N LYS A 122 7.70 -22.04 -19.77
CA LYS A 122 7.28 -23.41 -20.17
C LYS A 122 7.33 -24.40 -18.98
N ARG A 123 6.54 -25.48 -19.07
CA ARG A 123 6.30 -26.51 -18.02
C ARG A 123 7.56 -27.16 -17.42
N LEU A 124 8.65 -27.32 -18.17
CA LEU A 124 9.83 -28.07 -17.72
C LEU A 124 10.86 -27.19 -16.99
N THR A 125 11.05 -25.95 -17.43
CA THR A 125 11.74 -24.91 -16.64
C THR A 125 10.99 -24.58 -15.35
N ARG A 126 9.67 -24.85 -15.30
CA ARG A 126 8.77 -24.50 -14.20
C ARG A 126 9.08 -25.20 -12.88
N LEU A 127 9.63 -26.43 -12.89
CA LEU A 127 9.88 -27.20 -11.67
C LEU A 127 11.14 -26.74 -10.92
N THR A 128 12.25 -26.49 -11.64
CA THR A 128 13.47 -25.93 -11.05
C THR A 128 13.32 -24.45 -10.70
N HIS A 129 12.47 -23.72 -11.44
CA HIS A 129 12.16 -22.33 -11.15
C HIS A 129 11.13 -22.11 -10.05
N LEU A 130 10.38 -23.12 -9.60
CA LEU A 130 9.28 -22.93 -8.64
C LEU A 130 9.79 -22.35 -7.31
N ASN A 131 10.89 -22.89 -6.79
CA ASN A 131 11.58 -22.37 -5.59
C ASN A 131 12.26 -21.01 -5.84
N ARG A 132 12.63 -20.71 -7.09
CA ARG A 132 13.20 -19.39 -7.46
C ARG A 132 12.10 -18.34 -7.54
N HIS A 133 10.92 -18.72 -8.01
CA HIS A 133 9.74 -17.86 -8.09
C HIS A 133 9.19 -17.55 -6.70
N GLU A 134 9.15 -18.52 -5.80
CA GLU A 134 8.76 -18.27 -4.40
C GLU A 134 9.74 -17.32 -3.70
N ARG A 135 11.05 -17.52 -3.87
CA ARG A 135 12.06 -16.57 -3.39
C ARG A 135 11.90 -15.18 -4.00
N MET A 136 11.64 -15.10 -5.30
CA MET A 136 11.44 -13.82 -5.99
C MET A 136 10.19 -13.09 -5.50
N LEU A 137 9.07 -13.79 -5.31
CA LEU A 137 7.84 -13.22 -4.75
C LEU A 137 8.03 -12.77 -3.29
N THR A 138 8.82 -13.52 -2.52
CA THR A 138 9.17 -13.16 -1.14
C THR A 138 10.05 -11.89 -1.11
N ASP A 139 11.08 -11.82 -1.95
CA ASP A 139 11.93 -10.65 -2.11
C ASP A 139 11.13 -9.41 -2.51
N MET A 140 10.19 -9.56 -3.45
CA MET A 140 9.29 -8.49 -3.88
C MET A 140 8.41 -7.97 -2.74
N ARG A 141 7.85 -8.88 -1.94
CA ARG A 141 7.09 -8.52 -0.74
C ARG A 141 7.98 -7.73 0.22
N ASP A 142 9.19 -8.19 0.47
CA ASP A 142 10.10 -7.55 1.42
C ASP A 142 10.52 -6.15 0.93
N ARG A 143 10.81 -5.99 -0.36
CA ARG A 143 11.09 -4.68 -0.96
C ARG A 143 9.87 -3.74 -0.90
N LEU A 144 8.65 -4.27 -1.04
CA LEU A 144 7.40 -3.52 -0.89
C LEU A 144 7.23 -3.00 0.55
N GLU A 145 7.49 -3.85 1.55
CA GLU A 145 7.45 -3.47 2.96
C GLU A 145 8.51 -2.41 3.29
N ILE A 146 9.72 -2.54 2.75
CA ILE A 146 10.78 -1.53 2.93
C ILE A 146 10.32 -0.18 2.37
N ALA A 147 9.84 -0.15 1.12
CA ALA A 147 9.36 1.08 0.50
C ALA A 147 8.17 1.71 1.28
N TYR A 148 7.28 0.87 1.83
CA TYR A 148 6.17 1.32 2.66
C TYR A 148 6.64 1.90 4.00
N ASN A 149 7.61 1.25 4.65
CA ASN A 149 8.19 1.75 5.90
C ASN A 149 8.90 3.09 5.68
N ASP A 150 9.63 3.23 4.57
CA ASP A 150 10.28 4.49 4.19
C ASP A 150 9.23 5.62 4.01
N PHE A 151 8.10 5.31 3.36
CA PHE A 151 6.98 6.24 3.25
C PHE A 151 6.40 6.62 4.62
N GLY A 152 6.23 5.65 5.52
CA GLY A 152 5.75 5.88 6.89
C GLY A 152 6.70 6.81 7.66
N VAL A 153 8.02 6.60 7.55
CA VAL A 153 9.03 7.47 8.14
C VAL A 153 8.96 8.89 7.56
N ALA A 154 8.82 9.03 6.24
CA ALA A 154 8.67 10.35 5.61
C ALA A 154 7.42 11.08 6.10
N CYS A 155 6.28 10.39 6.20
CA CYS A 155 5.04 10.96 6.71
C CYS A 155 5.13 11.39 8.18
N THR A 156 5.71 10.56 9.04
CA THR A 156 5.88 10.86 10.47
C THR A 156 6.88 12.00 10.71
N LEU A 157 7.95 12.08 9.92
CA LEU A 157 8.88 13.19 9.97
C LEU A 157 8.19 14.50 9.60
N ARG A 158 7.38 14.50 8.53
CA ARG A 158 6.59 15.68 8.12
C ARG A 158 5.67 16.15 9.23
N THR A 159 4.89 15.25 9.84
CA THR A 159 3.97 15.64 10.92
C THR A 159 4.73 16.17 12.13
N ALA A 160 5.85 15.54 12.51
CA ALA A 160 6.71 16.02 13.59
C ALA A 160 7.26 17.44 13.31
N MET A 161 7.72 17.71 12.08
CA MET A 161 8.19 19.04 11.67
C MET A 161 7.06 20.08 11.71
N ALA A 162 5.87 19.72 11.23
CA ALA A 162 4.69 20.59 11.28
C ALA A 162 4.32 20.95 12.73
N HIS A 163 4.33 19.95 13.63
CA HIS A 163 4.09 20.18 15.07
C HIS A 163 5.18 21.05 15.72
N HIS A 164 6.44 20.88 15.34
CA HIS A 164 7.53 21.70 15.86
C HIS A 164 7.39 23.18 15.41
N CYS A 165 7.03 23.41 14.15
CA CYS A 165 6.78 24.76 13.63
C CYS A 165 5.59 25.45 14.32
N THR A 166 4.48 24.74 14.51
CA THR A 166 3.31 25.30 15.21
C THR A 166 3.62 25.59 16.68
N SER A 167 4.32 24.69 17.36
CA SER A 167 4.78 24.90 18.74
C SER A 167 5.65 26.15 18.87
N ARG A 168 6.63 26.33 17.96
CA ARG A 168 7.50 27.51 17.95
C ARG A 168 6.73 28.81 17.72
N ASN A 169 5.74 28.79 16.82
CA ASN A 169 4.88 29.95 16.57
C ASN A 169 4.03 30.29 17.79
N ILE A 170 3.45 29.29 18.46
CA ILE A 170 2.69 29.47 19.70
C ILE A 170 3.57 30.09 20.79
N SER A 171 4.79 29.57 21.01
CA SER A 171 5.71 30.14 22.00
C SER A 171 6.07 31.60 21.69
N SER A 172 6.26 31.95 20.40
CA SER A 172 6.52 33.34 19.98
C SER A 172 5.33 34.25 20.27
N ILE A 173 4.10 33.79 19.99
CA ILE A 173 2.87 34.53 20.28
C ILE A 173 2.70 34.72 21.79
N GLN A 174 2.91 33.67 22.59
CA GLN A 174 2.85 33.75 24.05
C GLN A 174 3.85 34.77 24.61
N ALA A 175 5.08 34.79 24.11
CA ALA A 175 6.08 35.79 24.52
C ALA A 175 5.62 37.23 24.22
N LYS A 176 5.02 37.46 23.05
CA LYS A 176 4.45 38.78 22.68
C LYS A 176 3.27 39.18 23.56
N VAL A 177 2.35 38.24 23.81
CA VAL A 177 1.19 38.48 24.68
C VAL A 177 1.64 38.84 26.10
N ASN A 178 2.62 38.11 26.65
CA ASN A 178 3.17 38.40 27.97
C ASN A 178 3.84 39.79 28.01
N GLY A 179 4.52 40.19 26.94
CA GLY A 179 5.09 41.53 26.80
C GLY A 179 4.04 42.64 26.74
N ILE A 180 2.91 42.43 26.07
CA ILE A 180 1.80 43.40 26.03
C ILE A 180 1.14 43.50 27.41
N SER A 181 0.89 42.36 28.07
CA SER A 181 0.30 42.32 29.40
C SER A 181 1.14 43.06 30.43
N SER A 182 2.47 42.93 30.40
CA SER A 182 3.35 43.64 31.34
C SER A 182 3.32 45.17 31.13
N VAL A 183 3.27 45.64 29.88
CA VAL A 183 3.14 47.06 29.56
C VAL A 183 1.81 47.63 30.05
N LEU A 184 0.71 46.90 29.86
CA LEU A 184 -0.62 47.33 30.33
C LEU A 184 -0.69 47.42 31.85
N VAL A 185 -0.17 46.41 32.57
CA VAL A 185 -0.12 46.40 34.05
C VAL A 185 0.71 47.57 34.58
N SER A 186 1.85 47.86 33.95
CA SER A 186 2.69 49.02 34.31
C SER A 186 1.97 50.35 34.06
N GLY A 187 1.30 50.52 32.90
CA GLY A 187 0.57 51.74 32.57
C GLY A 187 -0.58 52.06 33.52
N ILE A 188 -1.36 51.05 33.92
CA ILE A 188 -2.46 51.21 34.90
C ILE A 188 -1.91 51.63 36.26
N SER A 189 -0.77 51.06 36.67
CA SER A 189 -0.14 51.37 37.95
C SER A 189 0.29 52.84 38.04
N HIS A 190 0.77 53.43 36.94
CA HIS A 190 1.15 54.84 36.90
C HIS A 190 -0.04 55.81 36.97
N LEU A 191 -1.22 55.42 36.48
CA LEU A 191 -2.43 56.26 36.48
C LEU A 191 -3.14 56.31 37.85
N SER A 192 -2.81 55.39 38.76
CA SER A 192 -3.43 55.29 40.09
C SER A 192 -2.66 56.04 41.20
N THR A 193 -1.65 56.84 40.83
CA THR A 193 -0.81 57.62 41.76
C THR A 193 -1.05 59.11 41.55
#